data_AF-A0A937C2I5-F1
#
_entry.id   AF-A0A937C2I5-F1
#
_cell.length_a   1.000
_cell.length_b   1.000
_cell.length_c   1.000
_cell.angle_alpha   90.00
_cell.angle_beta   90.00
_cell.angle_gamma   90.00
#
_symmetry.space_group_name_H-M   'P 1'
#
loop_
_entity.id
_entity.type
_entity.pdbx_description
1 polymer ?
#
loop_
_entity_poly.entity_id
_entity_poly.type
_entity_poly.pdbx_seq_one_letter_code
_entity_poly.pdbx_strand_id
1 'polypeptide(L)' 'MNTTELKGNWTEQKGKLKQLYAQLTDNDLMYVDGKKDEMLGKLQIKLGKTKKELAELIAGL' A
#
# COMPACT_ATOMS: atom_id res chain seq x y z
N MET A 1 -17.82 -1.04 -5.78
CA MET A 1 -18.28 0.07 -4.91
C MET A 1 -17.06 0.87 -4.49
N ASN A 2 -17.16 2.20 -4.64
CA ASN A 2 -16.38 3.32 -4.10
C ASN A 2 -14.83 3.31 -4.11
N THR A 3 -14.27 3.88 -5.17
CA THR A 3 -12.86 4.33 -5.25
C THR A 3 -12.50 5.43 -4.22
N THR A 4 -13.50 6.05 -3.59
CA THR A 4 -13.36 7.18 -2.66
C THR A 4 -12.94 6.78 -1.24
N GLU A 5 -13.23 5.56 -0.80
CA GLU A 5 -12.92 5.08 0.56
C GLU A 5 -11.41 4.77 0.74
N LEU A 6 -10.72 4.41 -0.35
CA LEU A 6 -9.29 4.12 -0.36
C LEU A 6 -8.41 5.32 0.03
N LYS A 7 -8.85 6.56 -0.21
CA LYS A 7 -8.06 7.77 0.10
C LYS A 7 -8.06 8.10 1.60
N GLY A 8 -9.18 7.87 2.29
CA GLY A 8 -9.30 8.12 3.73
C GLY A 8 -8.52 7.08 4.54
N ASN A 9 -8.66 5.80 4.17
CA ASN A 9 -8.03 4.70 4.92
C ASN A 9 -6.55 4.49 4.62
N TRP A 10 -5.99 5.04 3.53
CA TRP A 10 -4.60 4.76 3.18
C TRP A 10 -3.59 5.11 4.29
N THR A 11 -3.84 6.20 5.03
CA THR A 11 -2.96 6.63 6.14
C THR A 11 -2.92 5.60 7.27
N GLU A 12 -4.05 4.98 7.59
CA GLU A 12 -4.14 3.90 8.59
C GLU A 12 -3.57 2.59 8.02
N GLN A 13 -3.94 2.25 6.78
CA GLN A 13 -3.47 1.05 6.08
C GLN A 13 -1.95 1.03 5.96
N LYS A 14 -1.31 2.16 5.61
CA LYS A 14 0.16 2.25 5.57
C LYS A 14 0.79 2.08 6.95
N GLY A 15 0.15 2.58 8.00
CA GLY A 15 0.61 2.40 9.39
C GLY A 15 0.65 0.92 9.76
N LYS A 16 -0.45 0.20 9.50
CA LYS A 16 -0.54 -1.24 9.72
C LYS A 16 0.43 -2.03 8.82
N LEU A 17 0.56 -1.66 7.54
CA LEU A 17 1.52 -2.27 6.62
C LEU A 17 2.95 -2.18 7.15
N LYS A 18 3.32 -1.01 7.67
CA LYS A 18 4.65 -0.75 8.23
C LYS A 18 4.90 -1.54 9.52
N GLN A 19 3.87 -1.75 10.33
CA GLN A 19 3.95 -2.62 11.52
C GLN A 19 4.12 -4.09 11.14
N LEU A 20 3.40 -4.56 10.11
CA LEU A 20 3.49 -5.95 9.61
C LEU A 20 4.82 -6.23 8.90
N TYR A 21 5.34 -5.22 8.19
CA TYR A 21 6.54 -5.34 7.37
C TYR A 21 7.56 -4.27 7.78
N ALA A 22 8.43 -4.61 8.73
CA ALA A 22 9.51 -3.73 9.20
C ALA A 22 10.49 -3.26 8.09
N GLN A 23 10.51 -3.95 6.95
CA GLN A 23 11.27 -3.60 5.75
C GLN A 23 10.67 -2.45 4.93
N LEU A 24 9.40 -2.11 5.16
CA LEU A 24 8.71 -1.01 4.50
C LEU A 24 9.01 0.30 5.23
N THR A 25 9.37 1.33 4.47
CA THR A 25 9.58 2.67 5.00
C THR A 25 8.42 3.57 4.60
N ASP A 26 8.32 4.73 5.26
CA ASP A 26 7.28 5.71 4.90
C ASP A 26 7.42 6.16 3.42
N ASN A 27 8.64 6.14 2.87
CA ASN A 27 8.89 6.46 1.47
C ASN A 27 8.30 5.43 0.49
N ASP A 28 8.30 4.14 0.85
CA ASP A 28 7.72 3.08 0.01
C ASP A 28 6.20 3.11 0.02
N LEU A 29 5.62 3.60 1.12
CA LEU A 29 4.18 3.72 1.35
C LEU A 29 3.64 5.11 1.04
N MET A 30 4.51 5.98 0.50
CA MET A 30 4.16 7.34 0.16
C MET A 30 3.22 7.32 -1.04
N TYR A 31 1.93 7.50 -0.77
CA TYR A 31 0.94 7.68 -1.82
C TYR A 31 1.00 9.12 -2.30
N VAL A 32 1.46 9.30 -3.54
CA VAL A 32 1.34 10.56 -4.28
C VAL A 32 0.21 10.39 -5.27
N ASP A 33 -0.69 11.38 -5.33
CA ASP A 33 -1.83 11.35 -6.24
C ASP A 33 -1.36 11.14 -7.69
N GLY A 34 -1.95 10.17 -8.39
CA GLY A 34 -1.50 9.74 -9.73
C GLY A 34 -0.31 8.77 -9.77
N LYS A 35 0.38 8.51 -8.65
CA LYS A 35 1.53 7.57 -8.58
C LYS A 35 1.24 6.27 -7.84
N LYS A 36 -0.04 5.87 -7.77
CA LYS A 36 -0.45 4.61 -7.14
C LYS A 36 0.27 3.39 -7.72
N ASP A 37 0.44 3.35 -9.04
CA ASP A 37 1.13 2.25 -9.72
C ASP A 37 2.62 2.17 -9.39
N GLU A 38 3.31 3.31 -9.25
CA GLU A 38 4.72 3.34 -8.80
C GLU A 38 4.86 2.80 -7.38
N MET A 39 3.99 3.24 -6.46
CA MET A 39 3.97 2.77 -5.07
C MET A 39 3.74 1.27 -4.99
N LEU A 40 2.75 0.74 -5.73
CA LEU A 40 2.48 -0.69 -5.82
C LEU A 40 3.63 -1.47 -6.46
N GLY A 41 4.32 -0.89 -7.44
CA GLY A 41 5.51 -1.47 -8.07
C GLY A 41 6.68 -1.63 -7.07
N LYS A 42 6.95 -0.59 -6.27
CA LYS A 42 7.96 -0.66 -5.20
C LYS A 42 7.62 -1.71 -4.15
N LEU A 43 6.35 -1.73 -3.73
CA LEU A 43 5.83 -2.72 -2.79
C LEU A 43 5.96 -4.15 -3.32
N GLN A 44 5.68 -4.37 -4.61
CA GLN A 44 5.83 -5.67 -5.25
C GLN A 44 7.29 -6.15 -5.20
N ILE A 45 8.24 -5.26 -5.47
CA ILE A 45 9.68 -5.60 -5.45
C ILE A 45 10.16 -5.86 -4.01
N LYS A 46 9.75 -5.03 -3.04
CA LYS A 46 10.15 -5.20 -1.63
C LYS A 46 9.55 -6.45 -0.99
N LEU A 47 8.24 -6.61 -1.09
CA LEU A 47 7.55 -7.71 -0.44
C LEU A 47 7.60 -9.02 -1.24
N GLY A 48 8.05 -8.97 -2.50
CA GLY A 48 8.02 -10.11 -3.42
C GLY A 48 6.59 -10.59 -3.74
N LYS A 49 5.59 -9.73 -3.56
CA LYS A 49 4.16 -10.05 -3.69
C LYS A 49 3.57 -9.46 -4.95
N THR A 50 2.61 -10.14 -5.55
CA THR A 50 1.91 -9.60 -6.72
C THR A 50 1.08 -8.38 -6.37
N LYS A 51 0.82 -7.49 -7.35
CA LYS A 51 -0.12 -6.37 -7.18
C LYS A 51 -1.47 -6.80 -6.61
N LYS A 52 -1.95 -8.00 -6.96
CA LYS A 52 -3.22 -8.56 -6.46
C LYS A 52 -3.14 -8.86 -4.97
N GLU A 53 -2.12 -9.60 -4.53
CA GLU A 53 -1.91 -9.88 -3.10
C GLU A 53 -1.76 -8.61 -2.28
N LEU A 54 -1.04 -7.61 -2.82
CA LEU A 54 -0.92 -6.30 -2.19
C LEU A 54 -2.28 -5.62 -2.06
N ALA A 55 -3.09 -5.61 -3.12
CA ALA A 55 -4.42 -5.03 -3.09
C ALA A 55 -5.34 -5.73 -2.08
N GLU A 56 -5.30 -7.06 -1.99
CA GLU A 56 -6.06 -7.84 -1.00
C GLU A 56 -5.56 -7.57 0.42
N LEU A 57 -4.25 -7.51 0.61
CA LEU A 57 -3.65 -7.21 1.92
C LEU A 57 -4.01 -5.80 2.38
N ILE A 58 -3.93 -4.81 1.49
CA ILE A 58 -4.32 -3.43 1.78
C ILE A 58 -5.83 -3.33 2.05
N ALA A 59 -6.65 -4.07 1.30
CA ALA A 59 -8.10 -4.09 1.50
C ALA A 59 -8.53 -4.78 2.81
N GLY A 60 -7.71 -5.70 3.33
CA GLY A 60 -7.93 -6.36 4.61
C GLY A 60 -7.47 -5.56 5.84
N LEU A 61 -6.87 -4.37 5.64
CA LEU A 61 -6.36 -3.50 6.69
C LEU A 61 -7.25 -2.29 6.95
#